data_AF-A0A497E8Z3-F1
#
_entry.id   AF-A0A497E8Z3-F1
#
_cell.length_a   1.000
_cell.length_b   1.000
_cell.length_c   1.000
_cell.angle_alpha   90.00
_cell.angle_beta   90.00
_cell.angle_gamma   90.00
#
_symmetry.space_group_name_H-M   'P 1'
#
loop_
_entity.id
_entity.type
_entity.pdbx_description
1 polymer ?
#
loop_
_entity_poly.entity_id
_entity_poly.type
_entity_poly.pdbx_seq_one_letter_code
_entity_poly.pdbx_strand_id
1 'polypeptide(L)'
;MHKSPLFVAVLITMIVGARLVAAQTPEDVEPGVWAKVEAQLQAQGVNLLSKAGRDVPVEVAKLLPTPDLVGEDSYFGRAVALDDDTMVVGAYDSYDDYDYPGGTAFIFQREQGGPDAWGLVARLTSSVGPADDRFGCAVSISGDTVVVGAYHDDDDGINSGSAYIFGRNQGGADAWQQVAKLTASDGGTIDHFGYSVSISCDIVTVGSPGDNGSSGSAYIFGRDQGGTNTWGQVAKLMASDGASYDHFGYSVSISNDTVAVGAYRNRGTAAYGSGSAYIFGRNQGGTDAWGQIVKLTASDGASNDEFGKAVAISVDLVVVGAPEDDDNGTDSGSAYIFGRNHGGANAWGQMVKITAFDGATEDQFGLSLSISGDTVVVGAYQDNDNGYHSGSAYIFDRDHGGTDVWGQAAKITASDGETEDQFGLSLSISGDTVVVGA
;
A
#
# COMPACT_ATOMS: atom_id res chain seq x y z
N MET A 1 -23.37 21.69 14.29
CA MET A 1 -22.08 21.93 13.63
C MET A 1 -21.20 20.77 14.04
N HIS A 2 -21.33 19.66 13.31
CA HIS A 2 -20.31 18.61 13.35
C HIS A 2 -19.05 19.23 12.74
N LYS A 3 -17.95 19.20 13.48
CA LYS A 3 -16.64 19.36 12.87
C LYS A 3 -16.32 17.98 12.28
N SER A 4 -16.07 17.93 10.98
CA SER A 4 -15.51 16.74 10.33
C SER A 4 -14.08 16.52 10.84
N PRO A 5 -13.58 15.27 10.91
CA PRO A 5 -12.21 15.00 11.31
C PRO A 5 -11.22 15.60 10.30
N LEU A 6 -10.03 15.96 10.78
CA LEU A 6 -8.94 16.50 9.97
C LEU A 6 -8.07 15.31 9.54
N PHE A 7 -8.13 14.89 8.28
CA PHE A 7 -7.41 13.72 7.75
C PHE A 7 -5.88 13.90 7.73
N VAL A 8 -5.12 12.82 7.97
CA VAL A 8 -3.68 12.88 8.27
C VAL A 8 -2.93 11.69 7.66
N ALA A 9 -1.72 11.91 7.10
CA ALA A 9 -0.74 10.83 6.97
C ALA A 9 0.24 10.84 8.16
N VAL A 10 0.40 9.71 8.84
CA VAL A 10 1.38 9.54 9.92
C VAL A 10 2.54 8.68 9.43
N LEU A 11 3.75 9.12 9.70
CA LEU A 11 4.98 8.42 9.37
C LEU A 11 5.63 7.84 10.62
N ILE A 12 5.99 6.56 10.52
CA ILE A 12 6.58 5.79 11.60
C ILE A 12 7.85 5.13 11.08
N THR A 13 8.95 5.36 11.79
CA THR A 13 10.20 4.63 11.52
C THR A 13 10.36 3.59 12.61
N MET A 14 10.63 2.35 12.20
CA MET A 14 11.15 1.35 13.12
C MET A 14 12.59 1.73 13.42
N ILE A 15 12.86 2.18 14.66
CA ILE A 15 14.22 2.47 15.07
C ILE A 15 14.95 1.14 15.15
N VAL A 16 15.74 0.84 14.11
CA VAL A 16 16.75 -0.22 14.15
C VAL A 16 17.65 0.06 15.34
N GLY A 17 17.69 -0.88 16.28
CA GLY A 17 18.57 -0.85 17.45
C GLY A 17 19.93 -0.25 17.10
N ALA A 18 20.23 0.90 17.73
CA ALA A 18 21.35 1.76 17.44
C ALA A 18 22.60 0.99 16.99
N ARG A 19 23.21 1.42 15.88
CA ARG A 19 24.59 1.04 15.53
C ARG A 19 25.42 1.12 16.80
N LEU A 20 25.85 -0.05 17.27
CA LEU A 20 26.85 -0.17 18.33
C LEU A 20 28.13 0.45 17.77
N VAL A 21 28.34 1.75 17.97
CA VAL A 21 29.70 2.28 17.95
C VAL A 21 30.34 1.64 19.16
N ALA A 22 31.09 0.57 18.92
CA ALA A 22 31.95 -0.03 19.93
C ALA A 22 32.99 1.03 20.33
N ALA A 23 32.62 1.90 21.26
CA ALA A 23 33.59 2.56 22.11
C ALA A 23 34.30 1.42 22.84
N GLN A 24 35.60 1.25 22.57
CA GLN A 24 36.46 0.32 23.28
C GLN A 24 36.18 0.47 24.78
N THR A 25 35.71 -0.59 25.42
CA THR A 25 35.52 -0.65 26.86
C THR A 25 36.87 -0.49 27.54
N PRO A 26 37.10 0.54 28.38
CA PRO A 26 38.18 0.50 29.35
C PRO A 26 37.81 -0.56 30.40
N GLU A 27 38.75 -1.42 30.78
CA GLU A 27 38.54 -2.64 31.57
C GLU A 27 38.04 -2.45 33.02
N ASP A 28 37.67 -1.24 33.47
CA ASP A 28 37.41 -0.97 34.90
C ASP A 28 36.17 -0.11 35.16
N VAL A 29 34.97 -0.55 34.73
CA VAL A 29 33.71 0.09 35.16
C VAL A 29 33.13 -0.66 36.36
N GLU A 30 32.95 0.03 37.49
CA GLU A 30 32.36 -0.52 38.71
C GLU A 30 30.98 -1.18 38.45
N PRO A 31 30.69 -2.35 39.06
CA PRO A 31 29.37 -2.95 38.99
C PRO A 31 28.28 -1.99 39.48
N GLY A 32 27.35 -1.60 38.60
CA GLY A 32 26.21 -0.74 38.94
C GLY A 32 26.17 0.63 38.25
N VAL A 33 27.19 1.01 37.48
CA VAL A 33 27.13 2.21 36.61
C VAL A 33 26.00 2.07 35.58
N TRP A 34 25.84 0.88 35.00
CA TRP A 34 24.78 0.57 34.04
C TRP A 34 23.37 0.71 34.62
N ALA A 35 23.16 0.30 35.88
CA ALA A 35 21.86 0.46 36.54
C ALA A 35 21.50 1.93 36.81
N LYS A 36 22.49 2.82 37.00
CA LYS A 36 22.25 4.26 37.15
C LYS A 36 21.91 4.93 35.81
N VAL A 37 22.52 4.47 34.73
CA VAL A 37 22.20 4.93 33.36
C VAL A 37 20.80 4.48 32.96
N GLU A 38 20.43 3.22 33.21
CA GLU A 38 19.07 2.70 33.00
C GLU A 38 18.02 3.50 33.80
N ALA A 39 18.29 3.79 35.08
CA ALA A 39 17.39 4.57 35.91
C ALA A 39 17.26 6.04 35.46
N GLN A 40 18.32 6.66 34.92
CA GLN A 40 18.26 8.00 34.34
C GLN A 40 17.44 8.05 33.06
N LEU A 41 17.56 7.02 32.22
CA LEU A 41 16.81 6.90 30.97
C LEU A 41 15.31 6.63 31.24
N GLN A 42 14.99 5.78 32.22
CA GLN A 42 13.61 5.58 32.68
C GLN A 42 12.99 6.85 33.27
N ALA A 43 13.76 7.66 34.00
CA ALA A 43 13.30 8.95 34.52
C ALA A 43 13.06 10.00 33.41
N GLN A 44 13.57 9.77 32.20
CA GLN A 44 13.34 10.58 31.00
C GLN A 44 12.26 10.00 30.07
N GLY A 45 11.56 8.93 30.50
CA GLY A 45 10.52 8.27 29.71
C GLY A 45 11.02 7.24 28.70
N VAL A 46 12.33 6.93 28.70
CA VAL A 46 12.93 5.94 27.80
C VAL A 46 12.87 4.56 28.45
N ASN A 47 12.07 3.66 27.88
CA ASN A 47 11.93 2.28 28.36
C ASN A 47 12.90 1.37 27.60
N LEU A 48 13.99 0.95 28.25
CA LEU A 48 14.92 -0.02 27.68
C LEU A 48 14.33 -1.43 27.81
N LEU A 49 13.72 -1.94 26.74
CA LEU A 49 13.23 -3.31 26.69
C LEU A 49 14.40 -4.32 26.68
N SER A 50 14.19 -5.39 27.42
CA SER A 50 15.16 -6.43 27.79
C SER A 50 15.73 -7.21 26.61
N LYS A 51 17.07 -7.34 26.57
CA LYS A 51 17.90 -8.47 26.09
C LYS A 51 17.66 -9.14 24.73
N ALA A 52 16.73 -8.67 23.92
CA ALA A 52 16.74 -8.87 22.47
C ALA A 52 16.54 -7.48 21.88
N GLY A 53 17.59 -6.88 21.30
CA GLY A 53 17.46 -5.61 20.59
C GLY A 53 16.45 -5.80 19.47
N ARG A 54 15.22 -5.38 19.71
CA ARG A 54 14.07 -5.56 18.83
C ARG A 54 13.35 -4.23 18.75
N ASP A 55 13.03 -3.88 17.52
CA ASP A 55 12.69 -2.53 17.11
C ASP A 55 11.28 -2.19 17.61
N VAL A 56 11.14 -1.04 18.27
CA VAL A 56 9.85 -0.51 18.67
C VAL A 56 9.48 0.52 17.61
N PRO A 57 8.29 0.45 16.98
CA PRO A 57 7.85 1.49 16.07
C PRO A 57 7.79 2.83 16.81
N VAL A 58 8.41 3.86 16.25
CA VAL A 58 8.36 5.22 16.79
C VAL A 58 7.77 6.13 15.72
N GLU A 59 6.73 6.89 16.09
CA GLU A 59 6.22 7.97 15.25
C GLU A 59 7.32 9.02 15.06
N VAL A 60 7.70 9.27 13.81
CA VAL A 60 8.80 10.20 13.47
C VAL A 60 8.29 11.49 12.85
N ALA A 61 7.13 11.46 12.19
CA ALA A 61 6.52 12.66 11.62
C ALA A 61 5.01 12.49 11.44
N LYS A 62 4.28 13.58 11.65
CA LYS A 62 2.88 13.74 11.23
C LYS A 62 2.86 14.66 10.02
N LEU A 63 2.39 14.16 8.88
CA LEU A 63 2.37 14.89 7.63
C LEU A 63 0.97 15.39 7.37
N LEU A 64 0.81 16.69 7.61
CA LEU A 64 -0.38 17.44 7.27
C LEU A 64 -0.08 18.24 6.01
N PRO A 65 -0.92 18.16 4.97
CA PRO A 65 -0.94 19.22 3.97
C PRO A 65 -1.34 20.51 4.71
N THR A 66 -0.65 21.62 4.43
CA THR A 66 -1.00 22.88 5.09
C THR A 66 -2.47 23.21 4.81
N PRO A 67 -3.26 23.74 5.77
CA PRO A 67 -4.70 23.97 5.62
C PRO A 67 -5.12 24.77 4.37
N ASP A 68 -4.19 25.53 3.79
CA ASP A 68 -4.40 26.29 2.55
C ASP A 68 -4.31 25.44 1.27
N LEU A 69 -3.94 24.15 1.35
CA LEU A 69 -3.68 23.27 0.19
C LEU A 69 -4.67 22.10 0.03
N VAL A 70 -5.54 21.87 1.01
CA VAL A 70 -6.61 20.87 0.94
C VAL A 70 -7.82 21.35 1.73
N GLY A 71 -9.02 21.19 1.15
CA GLY A 71 -10.27 21.35 1.90
C GLY A 71 -10.44 20.24 2.95
N GLU A 72 -11.34 20.46 3.91
CA GLU A 72 -11.65 19.52 5.01
C GLU A 72 -12.09 18.12 4.51
N ASP A 73 -12.54 17.99 3.26
CA ASP A 73 -13.02 16.72 2.65
C ASP A 73 -12.08 16.16 1.56
N SER A 74 -10.80 16.53 1.55
CA SER A 74 -9.88 16.16 0.46
C SER A 74 -9.49 14.68 0.35
N TYR A 75 -9.77 13.88 1.40
CA TYR A 75 -9.31 12.50 1.56
C TYR A 75 -7.78 12.33 1.41
N PHE A 76 -7.02 13.32 1.86
CA PHE A 76 -5.56 13.21 1.97
C PHE A 76 -5.18 12.01 2.84
N GLY A 77 -4.26 11.17 2.35
CA GLY A 77 -3.84 9.97 3.08
C GLY A 77 -4.61 8.70 2.69
N ARG A 78 -5.67 8.79 1.87
CA ARG A 78 -6.37 7.59 1.39
C ARG A 78 -5.57 6.72 0.42
N ALA A 79 -4.50 7.26 -0.16
CA ALA A 79 -3.51 6.49 -0.90
C ALA A 79 -2.11 7.00 -0.53
N VAL A 80 -1.22 6.10 -0.14
CA VAL A 80 0.18 6.42 0.17
C VAL A 80 1.11 5.43 -0.52
N ALA A 81 2.28 5.92 -0.94
CA ALA A 81 3.36 5.09 -1.45
C ALA A 81 4.71 5.65 -1.00
N LEU A 82 5.64 4.78 -0.65
CA LEU A 82 6.98 5.12 -0.17
C LEU A 82 8.03 4.34 -0.97
N ASP A 83 9.05 5.04 -1.42
CA ASP A 83 10.28 4.44 -1.92
C ASP A 83 11.48 5.22 -1.37
N ASP A 84 12.25 4.55 -0.51
CA ASP A 84 13.38 5.11 0.23
C ASP A 84 13.07 6.45 0.92
N ASP A 85 13.51 7.56 0.31
CA ASP A 85 13.44 8.92 0.85
C ASP A 85 12.28 9.74 0.28
N THR A 86 11.45 9.16 -0.58
CA THR A 86 10.39 9.86 -1.31
C THR A 86 9.04 9.20 -1.06
N MET A 87 8.08 10.01 -0.65
CA MET A 87 6.72 9.59 -0.33
C MET A 87 5.71 10.32 -1.20
N VAL A 88 4.71 9.58 -1.67
CA VAL A 88 3.57 10.11 -2.42
C VAL A 88 2.31 9.94 -1.57
N VAL A 89 1.51 11.00 -1.49
CA VAL A 89 0.21 10.96 -0.81
C VAL A 89 -0.88 11.49 -1.73
N GLY A 90 -1.89 10.67 -1.98
CA GLY A 90 -3.09 11.05 -2.73
C GLY A 90 -4.12 11.77 -1.87
N ALA A 91 -4.86 12.68 -2.51
CA ALA A 91 -5.99 13.42 -1.96
C ALA A 91 -7.03 13.60 -3.07
N TYR A 92 -7.78 12.54 -3.35
CA TYR A 92 -8.55 12.43 -4.60
C TYR A 92 -9.83 13.25 -4.66
N ASP A 93 -10.22 13.89 -3.56
CA ASP A 93 -11.35 14.83 -3.51
C ASP A 93 -10.86 16.24 -3.09
N SER A 94 -9.55 16.49 -3.21
CA SER A 94 -9.01 17.83 -2.97
C SER A 94 -9.56 18.80 -4.02
N TYR A 95 -10.07 19.94 -3.57
CA TYR A 95 -10.43 21.07 -4.42
C TYR A 95 -9.19 21.61 -5.14
N ASP A 96 -9.30 21.80 -6.45
CA ASP A 96 -8.31 22.58 -7.21
C ASP A 96 -8.61 24.10 -7.09
N ASP A 97 -7.72 24.93 -7.65
CA ASP A 97 -7.86 26.40 -7.68
C ASP A 97 -9.14 26.90 -8.41
N TYR A 98 -10.00 25.99 -8.92
CA TYR A 98 -11.23 26.28 -9.65
C TYR A 98 -12.52 25.81 -8.94
N ASP A 99 -12.46 25.43 -7.66
CA ASP A 99 -13.64 25.14 -6.82
C ASP A 99 -14.39 23.86 -7.22
N TYR A 100 -13.70 22.92 -7.88
CA TYR A 100 -14.20 21.58 -8.20
C TYR A 100 -13.20 20.49 -7.76
N PRO A 101 -13.66 19.32 -7.29
CA PRO A 101 -12.78 18.27 -6.78
C PRO A 101 -12.11 17.51 -7.93
N GLY A 102 -11.01 18.05 -8.47
CA GLY A 102 -10.19 17.36 -9.48
C GLY A 102 -9.25 16.30 -8.90
N GLY A 103 -8.99 16.37 -7.59
CA GLY A 103 -8.02 15.50 -6.90
C GLY A 103 -6.56 15.95 -7.10
N THR A 104 -5.68 15.56 -6.19
CA THR A 104 -4.25 15.93 -6.18
C THR A 104 -3.41 14.80 -5.59
N ALA A 105 -2.15 14.71 -6.01
CA ALA A 105 -1.14 13.93 -5.30
C ALA A 105 0.03 14.81 -4.87
N PHE A 106 0.56 14.56 -3.68
CA PHE A 106 1.63 15.34 -3.06
C PHE A 106 2.89 14.50 -2.95
N ILE A 107 4.05 15.11 -3.23
CA ILE A 107 5.36 14.49 -3.04
C ILE A 107 6.02 15.11 -1.83
N PHE A 108 6.39 14.27 -0.88
CA PHE A 108 7.22 14.62 0.26
C PHE A 108 8.57 13.94 0.12
N GLN A 109 9.63 14.63 0.54
CA GLN A 109 10.97 14.05 0.59
C GLN A 109 11.57 14.18 1.98
N ARG A 110 12.31 13.17 2.40
CA ARG A 110 13.11 13.17 3.64
C ARG A 110 14.24 14.19 3.55
N GLU A 111 14.75 14.59 4.72
CA GLU A 111 15.79 15.60 4.91
C GLU A 111 15.38 17.03 4.52
N GLN A 112 14.10 17.26 4.23
CA GLN A 112 13.57 18.58 3.90
C GLN A 112 13.20 19.32 5.19
N GLY A 113 14.04 20.27 5.59
CA GLY A 113 13.85 21.04 6.83
C GLY A 113 14.70 20.56 8.02
N GLY A 114 15.58 19.57 7.83
CA GLY A 114 16.53 19.07 8.82
C GLY A 114 16.70 17.55 8.78
N PRO A 115 17.62 16.99 9.59
CA PRO A 115 17.80 15.55 9.73
C PRO A 115 16.48 14.83 10.02
N ASP A 116 16.17 13.80 9.25
CA ASP A 116 14.97 12.95 9.37
C ASP A 116 13.63 13.67 9.13
N ALA A 117 13.64 14.96 8.76
CA ALA A 117 12.43 15.73 8.51
C ALA A 117 11.86 15.45 7.12
N TRP A 118 10.54 15.30 7.03
CA TRP A 118 9.83 15.14 5.77
C TRP A 118 9.13 16.44 5.39
N GLY A 119 9.34 16.89 4.16
CA GLY A 119 8.81 18.16 3.67
C GLY A 119 8.20 18.02 2.28
N LEU A 120 7.13 18.78 2.04
CA LEU A 120 6.46 18.85 0.75
C LEU A 120 7.38 19.47 -0.31
N VAL A 121 7.61 18.77 -1.43
CA VAL A 121 8.47 19.22 -2.52
C VAL A 121 7.73 19.39 -3.85
N ALA A 122 6.59 18.73 -4.05
CA ALA A 122 5.78 18.91 -5.26
C ALA A 122 4.30 18.64 -5.03
N ARG A 123 3.47 19.29 -5.87
CA ARG A 123 2.03 19.03 -6.03
C ARG A 123 1.80 18.57 -7.47
N LEU A 124 1.23 17.38 -7.62
CA LEU A 124 0.93 16.76 -8.90
C LEU A 124 -0.57 16.91 -9.19
N THR A 125 -0.88 17.42 -10.36
CA THR A 125 -2.24 17.60 -10.86
C THR A 125 -2.31 17.07 -12.29
N SER A 126 -3.49 16.65 -12.76
CA SER A 126 -3.66 16.26 -14.15
C SER A 126 -3.45 17.47 -15.08
N SER A 127 -2.88 17.24 -16.27
CA SER A 127 -2.65 18.29 -17.28
C SER A 127 -3.93 18.77 -17.99
N VAL A 128 -5.05 18.08 -17.79
CA VAL A 128 -6.34 18.30 -18.44
C VAL A 128 -7.39 18.26 -17.34
N GLY A 129 -7.96 19.41 -16.99
CA GLY A 129 -9.05 19.48 -16.02
C GLY A 129 -10.35 19.00 -16.65
N PRO A 130 -11.00 18.04 -16.01
CA PRO A 130 -12.32 18.26 -15.48
C PRO A 130 -12.43 17.94 -13.98
N ALA A 131 -13.51 18.46 -13.40
CA ALA A 131 -13.96 18.16 -12.07
C ALA A 131 -14.32 16.67 -11.92
N ASP A 132 -13.95 16.05 -10.80
CA ASP A 132 -14.44 14.75 -10.30
C ASP A 132 -13.80 13.45 -10.88
N ASP A 133 -12.64 13.54 -11.53
CA ASP A 133 -11.90 12.37 -12.07
C ASP A 133 -11.25 11.48 -10.99
N ARG A 134 -11.28 11.92 -9.73
CA ARG A 134 -10.69 11.23 -8.56
C ARG A 134 -9.17 11.01 -8.72
N PHE A 135 -8.46 11.98 -9.31
CA PHE A 135 -7.00 11.92 -9.44
C PHE A 135 -6.33 11.82 -8.06
N GLY A 136 -5.45 10.84 -7.85
CA GLY A 136 -4.85 10.60 -6.54
C GLY A 136 -5.54 9.50 -5.75
N CYS A 137 -6.51 8.80 -6.32
CA CYS A 137 -7.21 7.68 -5.66
C CYS A 137 -6.29 6.49 -5.36
N ALA A 138 -5.23 6.34 -6.15
CA ALA A 138 -4.21 5.32 -6.04
C ALA A 138 -2.88 5.93 -6.47
N VAL A 139 -1.81 5.63 -5.73
CA VAL A 139 -0.46 6.13 -6.01
C VAL A 139 0.56 5.00 -5.87
N SER A 140 1.62 5.05 -6.67
CA SER A 140 2.77 4.15 -6.54
C SER A 140 4.03 4.86 -7.02
N ILE A 141 5.19 4.54 -6.44
CA ILE A 141 6.48 5.13 -6.79
C ILE A 141 7.54 4.05 -6.98
N SER A 142 8.46 4.27 -7.93
CA SER A 142 9.71 3.52 -8.06
C SER A 142 10.80 4.47 -8.59
N GLY A 143 11.79 4.75 -7.74
CA GLY A 143 12.82 5.76 -7.94
C GLY A 143 12.23 7.11 -8.34
N ASP A 144 12.63 7.60 -9.49
CA ASP A 144 12.24 8.90 -10.03
C ASP A 144 10.89 8.89 -10.78
N THR A 145 10.08 7.84 -10.66
CA THR A 145 8.81 7.68 -11.40
C THR A 145 7.64 7.45 -10.46
N VAL A 146 6.61 8.28 -10.59
CA VAL A 146 5.35 8.19 -9.83
C VAL A 146 4.21 7.89 -10.78
N VAL A 147 3.31 7.00 -10.36
CA VAL A 147 2.05 6.69 -11.04
C VAL A 147 0.89 7.16 -10.17
N VAL A 148 -0.08 7.84 -10.77
CA VAL A 148 -1.29 8.31 -10.10
C VAL A 148 -2.54 7.87 -10.86
N GLY A 149 -3.47 7.20 -10.20
CA GLY A 149 -4.75 6.78 -10.76
C GLY A 149 -5.81 7.90 -10.75
N ALA A 150 -6.75 7.82 -11.70
CA ALA A 150 -7.92 8.68 -11.83
C ALA A 150 -9.08 7.88 -12.47
N TYR A 151 -9.74 7.03 -11.68
CA TYR A 151 -10.69 6.02 -12.19
C TYR A 151 -12.05 6.55 -12.65
N HIS A 152 -12.30 7.86 -12.49
CA HIS A 152 -13.48 8.54 -13.01
C HIS A 152 -13.19 9.40 -14.25
N ASP A 153 -11.95 9.41 -14.76
CA ASP A 153 -11.62 10.13 -15.98
C ASP A 153 -12.49 9.69 -17.17
N ASP A 154 -13.08 10.67 -17.85
CA ASP A 154 -14.13 10.49 -18.85
C ASP A 154 -13.63 10.53 -20.31
N ASP A 155 -12.32 10.64 -20.54
CA ASP A 155 -11.77 10.96 -21.87
C ASP A 155 -12.07 9.90 -22.94
N ASP A 156 -12.10 8.61 -22.56
CA ASP A 156 -12.40 7.47 -23.45
C ASP A 156 -13.81 6.89 -23.23
N GLY A 157 -14.65 7.54 -22.41
CA GLY A 157 -16.01 7.13 -22.06
C GLY A 157 -16.34 7.44 -20.59
N ILE A 158 -17.63 7.45 -20.24
CA ILE A 158 -18.07 7.75 -18.86
C ILE A 158 -17.38 6.80 -17.86
N ASN A 159 -16.58 7.35 -16.94
CA ASN A 159 -15.74 6.65 -15.98
C ASN A 159 -14.88 5.55 -16.62
N SER A 160 -14.35 5.82 -17.81
CA SER A 160 -13.38 4.93 -18.46
C SER A 160 -12.09 4.81 -17.66
N GLY A 161 -11.72 5.90 -17.00
CA GLY A 161 -10.59 6.00 -16.10
C GLY A 161 -9.24 6.16 -16.81
N SER A 162 -8.27 6.70 -16.07
CA SER A 162 -6.92 6.99 -16.54
C SER A 162 -5.87 6.76 -15.45
N ALA A 163 -4.61 6.63 -15.86
CA ALA A 163 -3.46 6.72 -14.96
C ALA A 163 -2.40 7.67 -15.53
N TYR A 164 -1.69 8.40 -14.67
CA TYR A 164 -0.75 9.44 -15.06
C TYR A 164 0.64 9.10 -14.55
N ILE A 165 1.65 9.31 -15.40
CA ILE A 165 3.05 9.11 -15.04
C ILE A 165 3.72 10.46 -14.85
N PHE A 166 4.36 10.64 -13.70
CA PHE A 166 5.19 11.79 -13.38
C PHE A 166 6.64 11.33 -13.21
N GLY A 167 7.57 12.08 -13.80
CA GLY A 167 9.00 11.85 -13.64
C GLY A 167 9.66 12.98 -12.86
N ARG A 168 10.64 12.64 -12.02
CA ARG A 168 11.58 13.60 -11.42
C ARG A 168 12.57 14.07 -12.48
N ASN A 169 13.15 15.25 -12.25
CA ASN A 169 14.10 15.91 -13.14
C ASN A 169 13.54 16.26 -14.52
N GLN A 170 12.22 16.32 -14.64
CA GLN A 170 11.52 16.68 -15.87
C GLN A 170 11.27 18.19 -15.84
N GLY A 171 11.82 18.95 -16.79
CA GLY A 171 11.67 20.41 -16.81
C GLY A 171 12.59 21.18 -15.85
N GLY A 172 13.53 20.51 -15.16
CA GLY A 172 14.53 21.14 -14.28
C GLY A 172 15.07 20.16 -13.25
N ALA A 173 16.17 20.49 -12.55
CA ALA A 173 16.65 19.67 -11.45
C ALA A 173 15.60 19.61 -10.33
N ASP A 174 15.34 18.40 -9.84
CA ASP A 174 14.35 18.07 -8.81
C ASP A 174 12.88 18.39 -9.13
N ALA A 175 12.59 18.86 -10.35
CA ALA A 175 11.24 19.14 -10.79
C ALA A 175 10.50 17.85 -11.15
N TRP A 176 9.28 17.71 -10.63
CA TRP A 176 8.34 16.66 -11.00
C TRP A 176 7.41 17.18 -12.09
N GLN A 177 7.28 16.46 -13.21
CA GLN A 177 6.34 16.81 -14.29
C GLN A 177 5.67 15.56 -14.84
N GLN A 178 4.43 15.73 -15.33
CA GLN A 178 3.72 14.70 -16.06
C GLN A 178 4.46 14.38 -17.37
N VAL A 179 4.76 13.11 -17.60
CA VAL A 179 5.44 12.62 -18.82
C VAL A 179 4.53 11.73 -19.67
N ALA A 180 3.47 11.17 -19.10
CA ALA A 180 2.49 10.39 -19.85
C ALA A 180 1.10 10.40 -19.17
N LYS A 181 0.06 10.22 -19.98
CA LYS A 181 -1.28 9.77 -19.59
C LYS A 181 -1.48 8.40 -20.22
N LEU A 182 -1.93 7.43 -19.42
CA LEU A 182 -2.18 6.05 -19.80
C LEU A 182 -3.70 5.83 -19.82
N THR A 183 -4.19 5.24 -20.91
CA THR A 183 -5.57 4.75 -21.02
C THR A 183 -5.55 3.34 -21.58
N ALA A 184 -6.60 2.56 -21.29
CA ALA A 184 -6.74 1.21 -21.84
C ALA A 184 -7.01 1.28 -23.36
N SER A 185 -6.31 0.46 -24.15
CA SER A 185 -6.52 0.39 -25.61
C SER A 185 -7.94 0.06 -26.04
N ASP A 186 -8.70 -0.57 -25.15
CA ASP A 186 -10.09 -0.98 -25.30
C ASP A 186 -10.97 -0.39 -24.18
N GLY A 187 -10.56 0.74 -23.61
CA GLY A 187 -11.31 1.45 -22.58
C GLY A 187 -12.75 1.75 -23.01
N GLY A 188 -13.67 1.54 -22.09
CA GLY A 188 -15.10 1.73 -22.25
C GLY A 188 -15.74 2.35 -21.02
N THR A 189 -17.07 2.49 -21.07
CA THR A 189 -17.83 3.11 -19.99
C THR A 189 -17.80 2.26 -18.72
N ILE A 190 -17.49 2.87 -17.57
CA ILE A 190 -17.53 2.26 -16.23
C ILE A 190 -16.50 1.13 -16.12
N ASP A 191 -15.40 1.21 -16.88
CA ASP A 191 -14.29 0.27 -16.76
C ASP A 191 -13.45 0.57 -15.51
N HIS A 192 -13.38 1.85 -15.11
CA HIS A 192 -12.64 2.33 -13.95
C HIS A 192 -11.14 2.01 -14.03
N PHE A 193 -10.53 2.21 -15.20
CA PHE A 193 -9.09 2.10 -15.35
C PHE A 193 -8.36 3.10 -14.43
N GLY A 194 -7.32 2.67 -13.73
CA GLY A 194 -6.63 3.53 -12.76
C GLY A 194 -7.19 3.41 -11.33
N TYR A 195 -8.14 2.49 -11.09
CA TYR A 195 -8.66 2.22 -9.75
C TYR A 195 -7.57 1.76 -8.78
N SER A 196 -6.64 0.94 -9.27
CA SER A 196 -5.43 0.55 -8.57
C SER A 196 -4.23 0.67 -9.51
N VAL A 197 -3.07 1.07 -8.96
CA VAL A 197 -1.82 1.25 -9.73
C VAL A 197 -0.64 0.69 -8.95
N SER A 198 0.33 0.14 -9.66
CA SER A 198 1.61 -0.27 -9.07
C SER A 198 2.73 -0.18 -10.11
N ILE A 199 3.93 0.22 -9.69
CA ILE A 199 5.11 0.34 -10.56
C ILE A 199 6.31 -0.41 -9.99
N SER A 200 7.06 -1.07 -10.85
CA SER A 200 8.38 -1.60 -10.54
C SER A 200 9.32 -1.24 -11.69
N CYS A 201 10.29 -0.36 -11.41
CA CYS A 201 11.19 0.21 -12.42
C CYS A 201 10.40 0.83 -13.59
N ASP A 202 10.52 0.26 -14.79
CA ASP A 202 9.91 0.76 -16.03
C ASP A 202 8.61 0.01 -16.42
N ILE A 203 8.01 -0.74 -15.50
CA ILE A 203 6.78 -1.50 -15.72
C ILE A 203 5.69 -1.02 -14.77
N VAL A 204 4.55 -0.60 -15.35
CA VAL A 204 3.38 -0.14 -14.62
C VAL A 204 2.24 -1.13 -14.82
N THR A 205 1.58 -1.50 -13.73
CA THR A 205 0.33 -2.27 -13.74
C THR A 205 -0.82 -1.34 -13.33
N VAL A 206 -1.90 -1.36 -14.09
CA VAL A 206 -3.11 -0.57 -13.81
C VAL A 206 -4.34 -1.47 -13.77
N GLY A 207 -5.08 -1.44 -12.69
CA GLY A 207 -6.34 -2.15 -12.51
C GLY A 207 -7.54 -1.45 -13.15
N SER A 208 -8.49 -2.23 -13.64
CA SER A 208 -9.75 -1.81 -14.27
C SER A 208 -10.86 -2.81 -13.90
N PRO A 209 -11.35 -2.77 -12.65
CA PRO A 209 -12.27 -3.78 -12.12
C PRO A 209 -13.68 -3.75 -12.73
N GLY A 210 -14.02 -2.70 -13.47
CA GLY A 210 -15.29 -2.55 -14.17
C GLY A 210 -15.32 -3.18 -15.56
N ASP A 211 -14.15 -3.39 -16.17
CA ASP A 211 -14.01 -3.90 -17.54
C ASP A 211 -14.71 -5.26 -17.75
N ASN A 212 -15.16 -5.48 -18.99
CA ASN A 212 -15.78 -6.71 -19.45
C ASN A 212 -16.93 -7.20 -18.54
N GLY A 213 -17.86 -6.29 -18.24
CA GLY A 213 -19.01 -6.57 -17.37
C GLY A 213 -18.61 -6.87 -15.93
N SER A 214 -17.64 -6.12 -15.41
CA SER A 214 -17.06 -6.27 -14.07
C SER A 214 -16.44 -7.64 -13.78
N SER A 215 -16.11 -8.41 -14.82
CA SER A 215 -15.16 -9.52 -14.65
C SER A 215 -13.77 -8.96 -14.35
N GLY A 216 -13.48 -7.77 -14.88
CA GLY A 216 -12.33 -6.95 -14.54
C GLY A 216 -11.06 -7.34 -15.29
N SER A 217 -10.16 -6.38 -15.43
CA SER A 217 -8.86 -6.53 -16.09
C SER A 217 -7.76 -5.78 -15.35
N ALA A 218 -6.52 -6.15 -15.65
CA ALA A 218 -5.34 -5.33 -15.31
C ALA A 218 -4.49 -5.15 -16.57
N TYR A 219 -3.84 -4.00 -16.71
CA TYR A 219 -3.09 -3.64 -17.91
C TYR A 219 -1.64 -3.37 -17.56
N ILE A 220 -0.73 -3.88 -18.39
CA ILE A 220 0.70 -3.66 -18.25
C ILE A 220 1.15 -2.62 -19.26
N PHE A 221 1.82 -1.58 -18.77
CA PHE A 221 2.49 -0.56 -19.56
C PHE A 221 3.99 -0.65 -19.32
N GLY A 222 4.77 -0.47 -20.38
CA GLY A 222 6.21 -0.41 -20.32
C GLY A 222 6.73 0.92 -20.82
N ARG A 223 7.86 1.37 -20.27
CA ARG A 223 8.66 2.43 -20.87
C ARG A 223 9.32 1.95 -22.16
N ASP A 224 9.63 2.89 -23.03
CA ASP A 224 10.20 2.72 -24.36
C ASP A 224 9.32 1.91 -25.33
N GLN A 225 8.03 1.76 -25.01
CA GLN A 225 7.05 1.11 -25.87
C GLN A 225 6.44 2.16 -26.81
N GLY A 226 6.77 2.07 -28.09
CA GLY A 226 6.37 3.06 -29.11
C GLY A 226 7.41 4.15 -29.40
N GLY A 227 8.59 4.10 -28.79
CA GLY A 227 9.68 5.07 -29.01
C GLY A 227 10.47 5.34 -27.73
N THR A 228 11.61 6.02 -27.84
CA THR A 228 12.44 6.35 -26.65
C THR A 228 11.70 7.32 -25.72
N ASN A 229 11.68 7.00 -24.43
CA ASN A 229 10.99 7.70 -23.34
C ASN A 229 9.46 7.77 -23.48
N THR A 230 8.84 6.89 -24.27
CA THR A 230 7.37 6.79 -24.33
C THR A 230 6.86 5.64 -23.46
N TRP A 231 5.63 5.78 -22.96
CA TRP A 231 4.93 4.70 -22.27
C TRP A 231 3.87 4.11 -23.19
N GLY A 232 3.78 2.78 -23.24
CA GLY A 232 2.83 2.09 -24.09
C GLY A 232 2.35 0.77 -23.49
N GLN A 233 1.11 0.41 -23.80
CA GLN A 233 0.49 -0.83 -23.33
C GLN A 233 1.20 -2.04 -23.95
N VAL A 234 1.61 -2.97 -23.10
CA VAL A 234 2.30 -4.22 -23.45
C VAL A 234 1.36 -5.41 -23.39
N ALA A 235 0.45 -5.44 -22.40
CA ALA A 235 -0.46 -6.56 -22.19
C ALA A 235 -1.76 -6.13 -21.51
N LYS A 236 -2.80 -6.95 -21.71
CA LYS A 236 -4.03 -6.98 -20.91
C LYS A 236 -4.09 -8.33 -20.20
N LEU A 237 -4.23 -8.31 -18.88
CA LEU A 237 -4.32 -9.46 -18.00
C LEU A 237 -5.79 -9.68 -17.63
N MET A 238 -6.23 -10.93 -17.72
CA MET A 238 -7.56 -11.37 -17.30
C MET A 238 -7.42 -12.69 -16.54
N ALA A 239 -8.25 -12.89 -15.53
CA ALA A 239 -8.35 -14.19 -14.87
C ALA A 239 -8.78 -15.28 -15.87
N SER A 240 -8.08 -16.43 -15.87
CA SER A 240 -8.40 -17.56 -16.76
C SER A 240 -9.81 -18.11 -16.60
N ASP A 241 -10.40 -17.91 -15.42
CA ASP A 241 -11.74 -18.32 -15.00
C ASP A 241 -12.63 -17.12 -14.67
N GLY A 242 -12.29 -15.92 -15.16
CA GLY A 242 -13.01 -14.69 -14.87
C GLY A 242 -14.49 -14.77 -15.26
N ALA A 243 -15.36 -14.40 -14.33
CA ALA A 243 -16.80 -14.28 -14.50
C ALA A 243 -17.25 -12.84 -14.17
N SER A 244 -18.42 -12.45 -14.68
CA SER A 244 -18.99 -11.11 -14.38
C SER A 244 -19.10 -10.89 -12.87
N TYR A 245 -18.76 -9.67 -12.44
CA TYR A 245 -18.72 -9.22 -11.04
C TYR A 245 -17.62 -9.84 -10.17
N ASP A 246 -16.61 -10.48 -10.73
CA ASP A 246 -15.45 -10.95 -9.97
C ASP A 246 -14.52 -9.79 -9.54
N HIS A 247 -14.59 -8.66 -10.26
CA HIS A 247 -13.78 -7.45 -10.03
C HIS A 247 -12.27 -7.70 -10.03
N PHE A 248 -11.77 -8.50 -10.98
CA PHE A 248 -10.34 -8.66 -11.20
C PHE A 248 -9.69 -7.30 -11.50
N GLY A 249 -8.55 -6.99 -10.88
CA GLY A 249 -7.91 -5.68 -11.01
C GLY A 249 -8.38 -4.67 -9.96
N TYR A 250 -9.18 -5.10 -8.98
CA TYR A 250 -9.52 -4.26 -7.83
C TYR A 250 -8.27 -3.83 -7.07
N SER A 251 -7.36 -4.76 -6.83
CA SER A 251 -6.02 -4.49 -6.29
C SER A 251 -4.95 -5.07 -7.21
N VAL A 252 -3.84 -4.34 -7.37
CA VAL A 252 -2.68 -4.77 -8.17
C VAL A 252 -1.40 -4.46 -7.42
N SER A 253 -0.40 -5.32 -7.55
CA SER A 253 0.95 -5.07 -7.04
C SER A 253 1.96 -5.76 -7.96
N ILE A 254 3.10 -5.11 -8.22
CA ILE A 254 4.16 -5.64 -9.09
C ILE A 254 5.51 -5.62 -8.38
N SER A 255 6.26 -6.70 -8.55
CA SER A 255 7.68 -6.77 -8.18
C SER A 255 8.46 -7.36 -9.35
N ASN A 256 9.35 -6.56 -9.93
CA ASN A 256 10.08 -6.91 -11.16
C ASN A 256 9.11 -7.34 -12.27
N ASP A 257 9.25 -8.57 -12.76
CA ASP A 257 8.45 -9.16 -13.83
C ASP A 257 7.26 -10.02 -13.32
N THR A 258 6.88 -9.89 -12.03
CA THR A 258 5.77 -10.66 -11.43
C THR A 258 4.69 -9.74 -10.88
N VAL A 259 3.44 -9.99 -11.26
CA VAL A 259 2.28 -9.17 -10.90
C VAL A 259 1.29 -10.02 -10.11
N ALA A 260 0.83 -9.50 -8.98
CA ALA A 260 -0.33 -10.02 -8.25
C ALA A 260 -1.56 -9.15 -8.55
N VAL A 261 -2.69 -9.79 -8.82
CA VAL A 261 -3.98 -9.13 -9.08
C VAL A 261 -5.09 -9.75 -8.26
N GLY A 262 -5.82 -8.93 -7.51
CA GLY A 262 -6.96 -9.33 -6.70
C GLY A 262 -8.28 -9.34 -7.47
N ALA A 263 -9.17 -10.28 -7.11
CA ALA A 263 -10.54 -10.43 -7.60
C ALA A 263 -11.44 -10.83 -6.42
N TYR A 264 -11.75 -9.87 -5.56
CA TYR A 264 -12.32 -10.13 -4.22
C TYR A 264 -13.73 -10.75 -4.23
N ARG A 265 -14.47 -10.61 -5.34
CA ARG A 265 -15.80 -11.23 -5.50
C ARG A 265 -15.80 -12.54 -6.27
N ASN A 266 -14.63 -12.98 -6.76
CA ASN A 266 -14.51 -14.26 -7.43
C ASN A 266 -14.97 -15.41 -6.50
N ARG A 267 -15.56 -16.43 -7.12
CA ARG A 267 -15.92 -17.68 -6.45
C ARG A 267 -14.65 -18.53 -6.31
N GLY A 268 -13.86 -18.24 -5.30
CA GLY A 268 -12.65 -18.99 -4.93
C GLY A 268 -12.99 -20.43 -4.52
N THR A 269 -13.02 -20.69 -3.21
CA THR A 269 -13.33 -22.01 -2.63
C THR A 269 -14.81 -22.19 -2.30
N ALA A 270 -15.56 -21.09 -2.13
CA ALA A 270 -16.96 -21.07 -1.73
C ALA A 270 -17.92 -20.54 -2.83
N ALA A 271 -19.23 -20.58 -2.57
CA ALA A 271 -20.27 -20.31 -3.56
C ALA A 271 -20.34 -18.85 -4.05
N TYR A 272 -19.94 -17.87 -3.22
CA TYR A 272 -19.89 -16.44 -3.56
C TYR A 272 -18.92 -15.68 -2.63
N GLY A 273 -18.17 -14.71 -3.16
CA GLY A 273 -17.42 -13.73 -2.35
C GLY A 273 -16.28 -14.27 -1.50
N SER A 274 -15.86 -15.54 -1.68
CA SER A 274 -14.65 -16.05 -1.01
C SER A 274 -13.38 -15.41 -1.54
N GLY A 275 -13.44 -14.84 -2.75
CA GLY A 275 -12.36 -14.07 -3.34
C GLY A 275 -11.22 -14.93 -3.89
N SER A 276 -10.36 -14.30 -4.68
CA SER A 276 -9.15 -14.91 -5.25
C SER A 276 -8.11 -13.85 -5.58
N ALA A 277 -6.85 -14.26 -5.65
CA ALA A 277 -5.77 -13.47 -6.24
C ALA A 277 -5.06 -14.29 -7.30
N TYR A 278 -4.46 -13.64 -8.28
CA TYR A 278 -3.84 -14.28 -9.44
C TYR A 278 -2.43 -13.74 -9.63
N ILE A 279 -1.49 -14.64 -9.87
CA ILE A 279 -0.10 -14.28 -10.15
C ILE A 279 0.15 -14.41 -11.64
N PHE A 280 0.66 -13.35 -12.25
CA PHE A 280 1.11 -13.30 -13.64
C PHE A 280 2.61 -13.07 -13.68
N GLY A 281 3.27 -13.63 -14.69
CA GLY A 281 4.69 -13.40 -14.92
C GLY A 281 4.97 -13.09 -16.38
N ARG A 282 5.99 -12.24 -16.60
CA ARG A 282 6.57 -12.06 -17.93
C ARG A 282 7.26 -13.34 -18.38
N ASN A 283 7.27 -13.57 -19.68
CA ASN A 283 7.73 -14.78 -20.34
C ASN A 283 6.92 -16.06 -20.06
N GLN A 284 5.79 -15.94 -19.36
CA GLN A 284 4.89 -17.07 -19.11
C GLN A 284 4.01 -17.28 -20.34
N GLY A 285 4.29 -18.35 -21.10
CA GLY A 285 3.60 -18.65 -22.37
C GLY A 285 4.34 -18.19 -23.64
N GLY A 286 5.58 -17.70 -23.52
CA GLY A 286 6.44 -17.31 -24.66
C GLY A 286 7.27 -16.06 -24.34
N THR A 287 8.30 -15.78 -25.14
CA THR A 287 9.15 -14.57 -24.96
C THR A 287 8.30 -13.30 -24.95
N ASP A 288 8.50 -12.47 -23.92
CA ASP A 288 7.80 -11.20 -23.65
C ASP A 288 6.28 -11.31 -23.42
N ALA A 289 5.71 -12.52 -23.42
CA ALA A 289 4.31 -12.72 -23.10
C ALA A 289 4.07 -12.61 -21.59
N TRP A 290 2.97 -11.98 -21.19
CA TRP A 290 2.48 -12.02 -19.82
C TRP A 290 1.42 -13.12 -19.68
N GLY A 291 1.66 -14.07 -18.78
CA GLY A 291 0.76 -15.21 -18.60
C GLY A 291 0.49 -15.50 -17.13
N GLN A 292 -0.70 -16.04 -16.86
CA GLN A 292 -1.09 -16.48 -15.53
C GLN A 292 -0.21 -17.67 -15.10
N ILE A 293 0.42 -17.54 -13.95
CA ILE A 293 1.20 -18.59 -13.29
C ILE A 293 0.28 -19.44 -12.42
N VAL A 294 -0.54 -18.82 -11.58
CA VAL A 294 -1.37 -19.51 -10.58
C VAL A 294 -2.53 -18.63 -10.09
N LYS A 295 -3.61 -19.28 -9.65
CA LYS A 295 -4.69 -18.69 -8.86
C LYS A 295 -4.48 -19.07 -7.40
N LEU A 296 -4.49 -18.07 -6.52
CA LEU A 296 -4.39 -18.21 -5.07
C LEU A 296 -5.77 -18.07 -4.44
N THR A 297 -6.04 -18.93 -3.47
CA THR A 297 -7.25 -18.92 -2.63
C THR A 297 -6.85 -19.17 -1.18
N ALA A 298 -7.58 -18.61 -0.22
CA ALA A 298 -7.43 -18.97 1.18
C ALA A 298 -7.76 -20.45 1.41
N SER A 299 -6.95 -21.14 2.21
CA SER A 299 -7.14 -22.57 2.56
C SER A 299 -8.47 -22.87 3.25
N ASP A 300 -9.00 -21.86 3.92
CA ASP A 300 -10.16 -21.83 4.81
C ASP A 300 -11.21 -20.82 4.32
N GLY A 301 -11.04 -20.27 3.10
CA GLY A 301 -11.90 -19.22 2.57
C GLY A 301 -13.38 -19.61 2.62
N ALA A 302 -14.15 -18.79 3.31
CA ALA A 302 -15.59 -18.85 3.44
C ALA A 302 -16.27 -17.80 2.55
N SER A 303 -17.60 -17.73 2.59
CA SER A 303 -18.34 -16.83 1.69
C SER A 303 -18.34 -15.41 2.25
N ASN A 304 -17.99 -14.46 1.39
CA ASN A 304 -17.86 -13.03 1.68
C ASN A 304 -16.61 -12.62 2.46
N ASP A 305 -15.61 -13.48 2.67
CA ASP A 305 -14.34 -13.06 3.28
C ASP A 305 -13.55 -12.04 2.42
N GLU A 306 -13.93 -11.91 1.14
CA GLU A 306 -13.38 -10.95 0.17
C GLU A 306 -11.84 -11.06 -0.03
N PHE A 307 -11.31 -12.29 -0.01
CA PHE A 307 -9.90 -12.56 -0.29
C PHE A 307 -9.45 -11.94 -1.63
N GLY A 308 -8.38 -11.14 -1.62
CA GLY A 308 -7.92 -10.40 -2.80
C GLY A 308 -8.42 -8.97 -2.88
N LYS A 309 -9.13 -8.46 -1.86
CA LYS A 309 -9.44 -7.03 -1.76
C LYS A 309 -8.16 -6.18 -1.67
N ALA A 310 -7.12 -6.71 -1.04
CA ALA A 310 -5.76 -6.18 -1.09
C ALA A 310 -4.75 -7.26 -1.50
N VAL A 311 -3.72 -6.87 -2.26
CA VAL A 311 -2.57 -7.70 -2.60
C VAL A 311 -1.28 -6.89 -2.48
N ALA A 312 -0.23 -7.51 -1.97
CA ALA A 312 1.12 -6.96 -1.97
C ALA A 312 2.10 -8.06 -2.38
N ILE A 313 3.10 -7.72 -3.21
CA ILE A 313 4.10 -8.69 -3.69
C ILE A 313 5.52 -8.17 -3.49
N SER A 314 6.39 -9.05 -3.01
CA SER A 314 7.85 -8.92 -3.08
C SER A 314 8.41 -10.02 -4.01
N VAL A 315 9.72 -10.16 -4.09
CA VAL A 315 10.36 -11.13 -5.01
C VAL A 315 9.84 -12.56 -4.81
N ASP A 316 9.71 -12.99 -3.56
CA ASP A 316 9.38 -14.38 -3.20
C ASP A 316 8.14 -14.53 -2.32
N LEU A 317 7.47 -13.43 -1.96
CA LEU A 317 6.29 -13.43 -1.09
C LEU A 317 5.15 -12.68 -1.74
N VAL A 318 3.94 -13.20 -1.57
CA VAL A 318 2.68 -12.52 -1.88
C VAL A 318 1.85 -12.51 -0.60
N VAL A 319 1.32 -11.35 -0.24
CA VAL A 319 0.36 -11.20 0.84
C VAL A 319 -1.00 -10.85 0.25
N VAL A 320 -2.05 -11.53 0.70
CA VAL A 320 -3.42 -11.31 0.24
C VAL A 320 -4.35 -11.10 1.41
N GLY A 321 -5.12 -10.02 1.37
CA GLY A 321 -6.05 -9.63 2.43
C GLY A 321 -7.43 -10.21 2.21
N ALA A 322 -8.10 -10.56 3.30
CA ALA A 322 -9.49 -10.99 3.38
C ALA A 322 -10.15 -10.24 4.57
N PRO A 323 -10.47 -8.94 4.40
CA PRO A 323 -10.86 -8.08 5.51
C PRO A 323 -12.23 -8.41 6.12
N GLU A 324 -13.05 -9.19 5.42
CA GLU A 324 -14.37 -9.59 5.91
C GLU A 324 -14.34 -11.03 6.50
N ASP A 325 -13.15 -11.55 6.79
CA ASP A 325 -13.01 -12.86 7.44
C ASP A 325 -13.46 -12.82 8.91
N ASP A 326 -14.18 -13.86 9.35
CA ASP A 326 -14.95 -13.86 10.59
C ASP A 326 -14.26 -14.56 11.78
N ASP A 327 -13.02 -15.03 11.60
CA ASP A 327 -12.38 -15.98 12.53
C ASP A 327 -12.18 -15.45 13.96
N ASN A 328 -11.94 -14.15 14.12
CA ASN A 328 -11.80 -13.49 15.43
C ASN A 328 -13.02 -12.62 15.81
N GLY A 329 -14.10 -12.67 15.01
CA GLY A 329 -15.29 -11.85 15.15
C GLY A 329 -15.84 -11.47 13.77
N THR A 330 -17.12 -11.10 13.68
CA THR A 330 -17.71 -10.69 12.39
C THR A 330 -16.89 -9.59 11.73
N ASP A 331 -16.46 -9.80 10.48
CA ASP A 331 -15.65 -8.88 9.70
C ASP A 331 -14.35 -8.42 10.43
N SER A 332 -13.77 -9.30 11.26
CA SER A 332 -12.51 -9.03 11.99
C SER A 332 -11.29 -8.98 11.07
N GLY A 333 -11.35 -9.73 9.97
CA GLY A 333 -10.38 -9.72 8.89
C GLY A 333 -9.14 -10.58 9.14
N SER A 334 -8.52 -10.97 8.02
CA SER A 334 -7.31 -11.78 7.97
C SER A 334 -6.41 -11.38 6.80
N ALA A 335 -5.14 -11.77 6.87
CA ALA A 335 -4.24 -11.76 5.72
C ALA A 335 -3.47 -13.08 5.59
N TYR A 336 -3.09 -13.43 4.37
CA TYR A 336 -2.51 -14.71 4.02
C TYR A 336 -1.19 -14.49 3.29
N ILE A 337 -0.12 -15.13 3.76
CA ILE A 337 1.21 -15.04 3.15
C ILE A 337 1.45 -16.30 2.33
N PHE A 338 1.78 -16.11 1.05
CA PHE A 338 2.14 -17.14 0.10
C PHE A 338 3.62 -17.01 -0.27
N GLY A 339 4.32 -18.13 -0.31
CA GLY A 339 5.74 -18.19 -0.65
C GLY A 339 5.97 -18.82 -2.01
N ARG A 340 6.88 -18.24 -2.78
CA ARG A 340 7.43 -18.89 -3.97
C ARG A 340 8.20 -20.14 -3.58
N ASN A 341 8.05 -21.18 -4.37
CA ASN A 341 8.53 -22.54 -4.13
C ASN A 341 7.92 -23.24 -2.89
N HIS A 342 6.92 -22.63 -2.24
CA HIS A 342 6.19 -23.30 -1.17
C HIS A 342 5.18 -24.28 -1.79
N GLY A 343 5.29 -25.56 -1.44
CA GLY A 343 4.51 -26.63 -2.07
C GLY A 343 5.11 -27.23 -3.34
N GLY A 344 6.34 -26.84 -3.73
CA GLY A 344 7.10 -27.44 -4.84
C GLY A 344 7.85 -26.42 -5.69
N ALA A 345 8.78 -26.87 -6.53
CA ALA A 345 9.57 -25.97 -7.39
C ALA A 345 8.67 -25.17 -8.35
N ASN A 346 8.85 -23.84 -8.37
CA ASN A 346 8.08 -22.85 -9.10
C ASN A 346 6.59 -22.75 -8.73
N ALA A 347 6.15 -23.41 -7.65
CA ALA A 347 4.79 -23.23 -7.13
C ALA A 347 4.72 -22.00 -6.22
N TRP A 348 3.52 -21.44 -6.07
CA TRP A 348 3.21 -20.53 -4.96
C TRP A 348 2.27 -21.28 -4.02
N GLY A 349 2.59 -21.28 -2.73
CA GLY A 349 1.80 -21.98 -1.72
C GLY A 349 1.61 -21.13 -0.48
N GLN A 350 0.45 -21.27 0.16
CA GLN A 350 0.13 -20.57 1.40
C GLN A 350 1.07 -21.05 2.51
N MET A 351 1.82 -20.13 3.10
CA MET A 351 2.72 -20.39 4.23
C MET A 351 1.98 -20.26 5.56
N VAL A 352 1.22 -19.18 5.73
CA VAL A 352 0.57 -18.83 7.00
C VAL A 352 -0.63 -17.90 6.76
N LYS A 353 -1.62 -18.00 7.66
CA LYS A 353 -2.68 -17.01 7.87
C LYS A 353 -2.28 -16.17 9.09
N ILE A 354 -2.33 -14.84 8.96
CA ILE A 354 -2.06 -13.90 10.05
C ILE A 354 -3.34 -13.12 10.38
N THR A 355 -3.53 -12.88 11.68
CA THR A 355 -4.64 -12.11 12.26
C THR A 355 -4.08 -11.18 13.33
N ALA A 356 -4.74 -10.05 13.58
CA ALA A 356 -4.43 -9.24 14.76
C ALA A 356 -4.68 -10.04 16.05
N PHE A 357 -3.76 -9.98 17.03
CA PHE A 357 -3.92 -10.67 18.32
C PHE A 357 -5.13 -10.18 19.13
N ASP A 358 -5.49 -8.93 18.93
CA ASP A 358 -6.60 -8.21 19.52
C ASP A 358 -7.75 -8.00 18.52
N GLY A 359 -7.72 -8.68 17.37
CA GLY A 359 -8.74 -8.56 16.34
C GLY A 359 -10.14 -8.78 16.90
N ALA A 360 -11.04 -7.86 16.57
CA ALA A 360 -12.41 -7.78 17.03
C ALA A 360 -13.37 -7.56 15.86
N THR A 361 -14.67 -7.57 16.16
CA THR A 361 -15.72 -7.33 15.17
C THR A 361 -15.53 -6.00 14.44
N GLU A 362 -15.70 -6.03 13.12
CA GLU A 362 -15.63 -4.89 12.21
C GLU A 362 -14.23 -4.24 12.08
N ASP A 363 -13.17 -4.76 12.70
CA ASP A 363 -11.83 -4.14 12.58
C ASP A 363 -11.30 -4.13 11.13
N GLN A 364 -11.78 -5.07 10.30
CA GLN A 364 -11.44 -5.22 8.89
C GLN A 364 -9.93 -5.32 8.62
N PHE A 365 -9.23 -6.10 9.44
CA PHE A 365 -7.80 -6.39 9.27
C PHE A 365 -7.51 -6.99 7.89
N GLY A 366 -6.54 -6.45 7.17
CA GLY A 366 -6.19 -6.93 5.83
C GLY A 366 -6.80 -6.11 4.69
N LEU A 367 -7.47 -4.98 4.98
CA LEU A 367 -7.95 -4.07 3.94
C LEU A 367 -6.80 -3.42 3.16
N SER A 368 -5.66 -3.18 3.83
CA SER A 368 -4.47 -2.59 3.24
C SER A 368 -3.23 -3.41 3.62
N LEU A 369 -2.31 -3.57 2.67
CA LEU A 369 -1.14 -4.44 2.78
C LEU A 369 0.08 -3.80 2.13
N SER A 370 1.23 -3.94 2.78
CA SER A 370 2.53 -3.61 2.19
C SER A 370 3.60 -4.53 2.75
N ILE A 371 4.64 -4.79 1.95
CA ILE A 371 5.70 -5.75 2.28
C ILE A 371 7.06 -5.20 1.87
N SER A 372 8.04 -5.29 2.77
CA SER A 372 9.44 -5.00 2.48
C SER A 372 10.31 -6.09 3.10
N GLY A 373 11.01 -6.84 2.25
CA GLY A 373 11.78 -8.01 2.71
C GLY A 373 10.90 -9.04 3.42
N ASP A 374 11.22 -9.28 4.70
CA ASP A 374 10.55 -10.24 5.59
C ASP A 374 9.58 -9.54 6.58
N THR A 375 9.21 -8.29 6.32
CA THR A 375 8.27 -7.50 7.12
C THR A 375 7.01 -7.20 6.33
N VAL A 376 5.86 -7.47 6.94
CA VAL A 376 4.52 -7.21 6.40
C VAL A 376 3.80 -6.22 7.31
N VAL A 377 3.21 -5.18 6.72
CA VAL A 377 2.34 -4.24 7.43
C VAL A 377 0.91 -4.44 6.97
N VAL A 378 -0.01 -4.52 7.91
CA VAL A 378 -1.44 -4.79 7.67
C VAL A 378 -2.30 -3.74 8.39
N GLY A 379 -3.24 -3.14 7.68
CA GLY A 379 -4.18 -2.16 8.24
C GLY A 379 -5.46 -2.81 8.74
N ALA A 380 -6.02 -2.24 9.81
CA ALA A 380 -7.34 -2.50 10.35
C ALA A 380 -8.00 -1.15 10.63
N TYR A 381 -8.49 -0.50 9.58
CA TYR A 381 -8.89 0.90 9.61
C TYR A 381 -10.15 1.18 10.44
N GLN A 382 -10.93 0.16 10.77
CA GLN A 382 -12.11 0.28 11.62
C GLN A 382 -11.85 -0.14 13.08
N ASP A 383 -10.61 -0.49 13.42
CA ASP A 383 -10.19 -0.80 14.79
C ASP A 383 -10.57 0.33 15.76
N ASN A 384 -11.16 -0.06 16.88
CA ASN A 384 -11.87 0.86 17.77
C ASN A 384 -11.11 1.21 19.06
N ASP A 385 -9.84 0.83 19.19
CA ASP A 385 -9.11 0.89 20.46
C ASP A 385 -8.89 2.32 20.99
N ASN A 386 -8.79 3.30 20.09
CA ASN A 386 -8.62 4.72 20.45
C ASN A 386 -9.87 5.57 20.15
N GLY A 387 -10.98 4.96 19.73
CA GLY A 387 -12.21 5.67 19.34
C GLY A 387 -12.97 4.90 18.27
N TYR A 388 -14.22 5.27 18.04
CA TYR A 388 -15.02 4.62 16.99
C TYR A 388 -14.34 4.79 15.62
N HIS A 389 -13.93 3.70 14.98
CA HIS A 389 -13.17 3.66 13.73
C HIS A 389 -11.90 4.53 13.76
N SER A 390 -11.19 4.56 14.88
CA SER A 390 -9.90 5.26 14.98
C SER A 390 -8.83 4.62 14.10
N GLY A 391 -8.92 3.31 13.88
CA GLY A 391 -8.04 2.52 13.05
C GLY A 391 -6.70 2.18 13.68
N SER A 392 -6.08 1.12 13.17
CA SER A 392 -4.78 0.60 13.58
C SER A 392 -4.00 0.03 12.40
N ALA A 393 -2.67 -0.06 12.55
CA ALA A 393 -1.80 -0.82 11.65
C ALA A 393 -0.96 -1.82 12.46
N TYR A 394 -0.64 -2.96 11.86
CA TYR A 394 0.03 -4.07 12.52
C TYR A 394 1.25 -4.48 11.73
N ILE A 395 2.35 -4.73 12.42
CA ILE A 395 3.61 -5.20 11.83
C ILE A 395 3.77 -6.68 12.15
N PHE A 396 3.99 -7.47 11.12
CA PHE A 396 4.34 -8.88 11.19
C PHE A 396 5.72 -9.10 10.61
N ASP A 397 6.59 -9.77 11.36
CA ASP A 397 7.91 -10.15 10.90
C ASP A 397 8.03 -11.66 10.79
N ARG A 398 8.79 -12.10 9.80
CA ARG A 398 9.34 -13.46 9.78
C ARG A 398 10.38 -13.59 10.89
N ASP A 399 10.55 -14.82 11.36
CA ASP A 399 11.39 -15.17 12.50
C ASP A 399 10.92 -14.62 13.86
N HIS A 400 9.71 -14.04 13.93
CA HIS A 400 9.13 -13.55 15.16
C HIS A 400 8.55 -14.71 15.99
N GLY A 401 9.31 -15.14 16.99
CA GLY A 401 8.95 -16.27 17.86
C GLY A 401 9.65 -17.59 17.51
N GLY A 402 10.55 -17.59 16.52
CA GLY A 402 11.36 -18.73 16.11
C GLY A 402 11.67 -18.70 14.61
N THR A 403 12.67 -19.46 14.15
CA THR A 403 13.04 -19.52 12.72
C THR A 403 11.87 -19.95 11.83
N ASP A 404 11.64 -19.21 10.75
CA ASP A 404 10.56 -19.32 9.77
C ASP A 404 9.15 -19.17 10.37
N VAL A 405 9.03 -18.54 11.53
CA VAL A 405 7.73 -18.23 12.16
C VAL A 405 7.36 -16.78 11.90
N TRP A 406 6.19 -16.56 11.30
CA TRP A 406 5.60 -15.23 11.22
C TRP A 406 4.88 -14.90 12.53
N GLY A 407 5.07 -13.69 13.03
CA GLY A 407 4.39 -13.23 14.24
C GLY A 407 4.22 -11.71 14.26
N GLN A 408 3.18 -11.24 14.95
CA GLN A 408 2.94 -9.81 15.13
C GLN A 408 4.03 -9.22 16.03
N ALA A 409 4.87 -8.37 15.45
CA ALA A 409 5.94 -7.68 16.15
C ALA A 409 5.44 -6.42 16.87
N ALA A 410 4.46 -5.72 16.29
CA ALA A 410 3.91 -4.51 16.88
C ALA A 410 2.47 -4.21 16.41
N LYS A 411 1.76 -3.41 17.22
CA LYS A 411 0.57 -2.64 16.84
C LYS A 411 0.95 -1.17 16.83
N ILE A 412 0.44 -0.46 15.84
CA ILE A 412 0.60 0.97 15.63
C ILE A 412 -0.78 1.60 15.69
N THR A 413 -0.90 2.67 16.47
CA THR A 413 -2.07 3.55 16.46
C THR A 413 -1.60 5.00 16.31
N ALA A 414 -2.44 5.87 15.74
CA ALA A 414 -2.18 7.31 15.77
C ALA A 414 -2.12 7.81 17.22
N SER A 415 -1.11 8.63 17.56
CA SER A 415 -0.94 9.17 18.91
C SER A 415 -2.03 10.16 19.32
N ASP A 416 -2.72 10.73 18.34
CA ASP A 416 -3.89 11.57 18.48
C ASP A 416 -5.08 11.05 17.66
N GLY A 417 -5.19 9.72 17.53
CA GLY A 417 -6.30 9.09 16.84
C GLY A 417 -7.64 9.47 17.48
N GLU A 418 -8.54 9.98 16.65
CA GLU A 418 -9.91 10.37 17.01
C GLU A 418 -10.94 9.46 16.30
N THR A 419 -12.22 9.72 16.56
CA THR A 419 -13.33 9.01 15.92
C THR A 419 -13.33 9.25 14.41
N GLU A 420 -13.46 8.18 13.63
CA GLU A 420 -13.49 8.16 12.16
C GLU A 420 -12.19 8.60 11.47
N ASP A 421 -11.06 8.59 12.18
CA ASP A 421 -9.75 8.85 11.57
C ASP A 421 -9.32 7.74 10.60
N GLN A 422 -9.86 6.52 10.71
CA GLN A 422 -9.60 5.45 9.75
C GLN A 422 -8.11 5.10 9.56
N PHE A 423 -7.29 5.26 10.61
CA PHE A 423 -5.86 4.99 10.55
C PHE A 423 -5.56 3.56 10.08
N GLY A 424 -4.70 3.41 9.07
CA GLY A 424 -4.44 2.10 8.46
C GLY A 424 -5.29 1.83 7.22
N LEU A 425 -6.11 2.77 6.76
CA LEU A 425 -6.85 2.64 5.48
C LEU A 425 -5.91 2.44 4.29
N SER A 426 -4.74 3.10 4.30
CA SER A 426 -3.69 2.89 3.32
C SER A 426 -2.33 2.86 4.00
N LEU A 427 -1.38 2.12 3.43
CA LEU A 427 -0.06 1.96 4.02
C LEU A 427 1.00 1.59 2.99
N SER A 428 2.25 1.94 3.30
CA SER A 428 3.40 1.60 2.48
C SER A 428 4.64 1.44 3.37
N ILE A 429 5.46 0.42 3.11
CA ILE A 429 6.73 0.21 3.80
C ILE A 429 7.89 0.19 2.80
N SER A 430 8.98 0.88 3.14
CA SER A 430 10.26 0.81 2.44
C SER A 430 11.38 0.73 3.47
N GLY A 431 12.10 -0.40 3.48
CA GLY A 431 13.09 -0.68 4.50
C GLY A 431 12.47 -0.73 5.91
N ASP A 432 12.91 0.17 6.78
CA ASP A 432 12.45 0.30 8.17
C ASP A 432 11.37 1.37 8.38
N THR A 433 10.94 2.03 7.30
CA THR A 433 10.03 3.17 7.36
C THR A 433 8.65 2.79 6.84
N VAL A 434 7.63 3.06 7.65
CA VAL A 434 6.22 2.79 7.39
C VAL A 434 5.47 4.12 7.30
N VAL A 435 4.74 4.32 6.22
CA VAL A 435 3.74 5.38 6.09
C VAL A 435 2.36 4.77 6.31
N VAL A 436 1.54 5.43 7.11
CA VAL A 436 0.15 5.03 7.34
C VAL A 436 -0.77 6.23 7.05
N GLY A 437 -1.76 6.01 6.20
CA GLY A 437 -2.83 6.95 5.93
C GLY A 437 -3.97 6.84 6.95
N ALA A 438 -4.61 7.96 7.22
CA ALA A 438 -5.80 8.12 8.06
C ALA A 438 -6.80 9.03 7.35
#